data_AF-H2Y6U9-F1
#
_entry.id   AF-H2Y6U9-F1
#
_cell.length_a   1.000
_cell.length_b   1.000
_cell.length_c   1.000
_cell.angle_alpha   90.00
_cell.angle_beta   90.00
_cell.angle_gamma   90.00
#
_symmetry.space_group_name_H-M   'P 1'
#
loop_
_entity.id
_entity.type
_entity.pdbx_description
1 polymer ?
#
loop_
_entity_poly.entity_id
_entity_poly.type
_entity_poly.pdbx_seq_one_letter_code
_entity_poly.pdbx_strand_id
1 'polypeptide(L)'
;DCGYEGISEYECVTRGCCWDETGAGPHLCFYSRADAACLDKGGQCKDFRTNKCELGYEQFLCSGSGENRCCFECSPDDDTCNAEVDDWNNGDSPCESANYGICQYNSNYCPSNVYETNKCGGPANRQCCVTNPVTHPPETSLHPTTPPINPDTTTPPWEATTTLTPPPPTTTTPAATDGPTKIDIPSTNGLDAGGIAGIIIAVLFIVIALVVGGVFYYRGNTKMPFSMSLGGSKETSSVAGFDNPIRYDKDTVQMGEEREEFDA
;
A
#
# COMPACT_ATOMS: atom_id res chain seq x y z
N ASP A 1 9.67 -12.43 11.50
CA ASP A 1 11.12 -12.21 11.53
C ASP A 1 11.48 -11.13 10.52
N CYS A 2 12.35 -10.18 10.87
CA CYS A 2 12.81 -9.17 9.91
C CYS A 2 14.10 -9.61 9.18
N GLY A 3 14.93 -10.41 9.86
CA GLY A 3 16.18 -10.93 9.34
C GLY A 3 16.14 -12.43 9.03
N TYR A 4 17.34 -12.99 8.84
CA TYR A 4 17.62 -14.41 8.66
C TYR A 4 18.76 -14.82 9.60
N GLU A 5 18.96 -16.13 9.79
CA GLU A 5 20.02 -16.64 10.66
C GLU A 5 21.40 -16.19 10.18
N GLY A 6 22.16 -15.52 11.07
CA GLY A 6 23.49 -15.00 10.76
C GLY A 6 23.51 -13.63 10.06
N ILE A 7 22.38 -12.92 9.95
CA ILE A 7 22.36 -11.52 9.51
C ILE A 7 23.25 -10.66 10.43
N SER A 8 23.97 -9.69 9.86
CA SER A 8 24.79 -8.76 10.66
C SER A 8 23.94 -7.64 11.28
N GLU A 9 24.39 -7.05 12.39
CA GLU A 9 23.77 -5.85 12.97
C GLU A 9 23.57 -4.75 11.93
N TYR A 10 24.63 -4.43 11.20
CA TYR A 10 24.62 -3.39 10.18
C TYR A 10 23.53 -3.65 9.12
N GLU A 11 23.43 -4.90 8.64
CA GLU A 11 22.42 -5.27 7.66
C GLU A 11 21.01 -5.23 8.25
N CYS A 12 20.83 -5.69 9.50
CA CYS A 12 19.56 -5.60 10.21
C CYS A 12 19.05 -4.16 10.33
N VAL A 13 19.92 -3.26 10.82
CA VAL A 13 19.59 -1.84 11.02
C VAL A 13 19.39 -1.14 9.67
N THR A 14 20.16 -1.49 8.64
CA THR A 14 19.98 -0.94 7.27
C THR A 14 18.64 -1.35 6.67
N ARG A 15 18.11 -2.52 7.04
CA ARG A 15 16.76 -2.97 6.67
C ARG A 15 15.65 -2.31 7.48
N GLY A 16 15.99 -1.40 8.40
CA GLY A 16 15.03 -0.67 9.23
C GLY A 16 14.53 -1.44 10.45
N CYS A 17 15.27 -2.45 10.90
CA CYS A 17 14.87 -3.32 12.01
C CYS A 17 15.69 -3.10 13.27
N CYS A 18 15.19 -3.65 14.38
CA CYS A 18 15.85 -3.62 15.67
C CYS A 18 16.79 -4.82 15.80
N TRP A 19 17.97 -4.57 16.36
CA TRP A 19 18.96 -5.57 16.70
C TRP A 19 19.07 -5.68 18.21
N ASP A 20 19.07 -6.90 18.75
CA ASP A 20 19.31 -7.17 20.18
C ASP A 20 20.45 -8.17 20.34
N GLU A 21 21.57 -7.70 20.90
CA GLU A 21 22.75 -8.49 21.23
C GLU A 21 22.65 -9.19 22.59
N THR A 22 21.70 -8.76 23.43
CA THR A 22 21.56 -9.23 24.83
C THR A 22 20.61 -10.41 24.97
N GLY A 23 19.85 -10.73 23.91
CA GLY A 23 18.91 -11.84 23.89
C GLY A 23 19.59 -13.20 24.10
N ALA A 24 18.93 -14.09 24.84
CA ALA A 24 19.38 -15.46 25.12
C ALA A 24 19.34 -16.41 23.91
N GLY A 25 19.51 -15.90 22.68
CA GLY A 25 19.47 -16.61 21.41
C GLY A 25 20.44 -16.00 20.38
N PRO A 26 20.58 -16.60 19.18
CA PRO A 26 21.38 -16.00 18.12
C PRO A 26 20.86 -14.59 17.85
N HIS A 27 21.77 -13.61 17.83
CA HIS A 27 21.48 -12.19 17.66
C HIS A 27 20.24 -11.93 16.80
N LEU A 28 19.17 -11.43 17.43
CA LEU A 28 17.86 -11.38 16.79
C LEU A 28 17.70 -10.05 16.07
N CYS A 29 17.40 -10.15 14.77
CA CYS A 29 16.94 -9.04 13.95
C CYS A 29 15.41 -9.07 13.87
N PHE A 30 14.73 -8.17 14.57
CA PHE A 30 13.28 -8.17 14.72
C PHE A 30 12.67 -6.82 14.37
N TYR A 31 11.39 -6.82 14.01
CA TYR A 31 10.63 -5.58 13.84
C TYR A 31 10.38 -4.93 15.19
N SER A 32 10.44 -3.60 15.24
CA SER A 32 10.01 -2.91 16.45
C SER A 32 8.52 -3.16 16.72
N ARG A 33 8.09 -2.96 17.97
CA ARG A 33 6.68 -3.09 18.32
C ARG A 33 5.78 -2.11 17.56
N ALA A 34 6.30 -0.94 17.17
CA ALA A 34 5.54 -0.01 16.34
C ALA A 34 5.36 -0.58 14.93
N ASP A 35 6.44 -1.06 14.30
CA ASP A 35 6.39 -1.62 12.93
C ASP A 35 5.48 -2.84 12.86
N ALA A 36 5.39 -3.64 13.92
CA ALA A 36 4.45 -4.75 14.02
C ALA A 36 2.99 -4.29 13.78
N ALA A 37 2.59 -3.13 14.27
CA ALA A 37 1.24 -2.60 14.04
C ALA A 37 1.01 -2.20 12.56
N CYS A 38 2.05 -1.76 11.85
CA CYS A 38 1.98 -1.55 10.41
C CYS A 38 1.84 -2.87 9.64
N LEU A 39 2.69 -3.85 9.98
CA LEU A 39 2.72 -5.17 9.36
C LEU A 39 1.43 -5.96 9.60
N ASP A 40 0.86 -5.89 10.81
CA ASP A 40 -0.41 -6.52 11.17
C ASP A 40 -1.58 -5.98 10.33
N LYS A 41 -1.47 -4.76 9.81
CA LYS A 41 -2.42 -4.17 8.87
C LYS A 41 -2.09 -4.47 7.40
N GLY A 42 -1.06 -5.26 7.12
CA GLY A 42 -0.58 -5.55 5.78
C GLY A 42 0.22 -4.43 5.12
N GLY A 43 0.68 -3.44 5.90
CA GLY A 43 1.51 -2.35 5.40
C GLY A 43 3.01 -2.64 5.52
N GLN A 44 3.83 -1.72 5.01
CA GLN A 44 5.29 -1.75 5.13
C GLN A 44 5.80 -0.37 5.56
N CYS A 45 6.76 -0.32 6.48
CA CYS A 45 7.37 0.96 6.85
C CYS A 45 8.32 1.44 5.76
N LYS A 46 7.94 2.54 5.08
CA LYS A 46 8.74 3.17 4.01
C LYS A 46 8.89 4.67 4.27
N ASP A 47 9.95 5.27 3.75
CA ASP A 47 10.12 6.73 3.76
C ASP A 47 9.10 7.37 2.81
N PHE A 48 8.20 8.18 3.35
CA PHE A 48 7.08 8.77 2.60
C PHE A 48 7.48 9.81 1.56
N ARG A 49 8.70 10.36 1.65
CA ARG A 49 9.20 11.38 0.73
C ARG A 49 9.78 10.78 -0.55
N THR A 50 10.30 9.56 -0.45
CA THR A 50 10.98 8.88 -1.56
C THR A 50 10.17 7.75 -2.17
N ASN A 51 9.16 7.23 -1.47
CA ASN A 51 8.31 6.15 -1.93
C ASN A 51 6.86 6.62 -2.12
N LYS A 52 6.23 6.20 -3.22
CA LYS A 52 4.80 6.35 -3.45
C LYS A 52 4.10 5.05 -3.03
N CYS A 53 3.06 5.16 -2.21
CA CYS A 53 2.21 4.04 -1.83
C CYS A 53 0.91 4.10 -2.58
N GLU A 54 0.57 2.94 -3.14
CA GLU A 54 -0.59 2.76 -3.99
C GLU A 54 -1.90 3.05 -3.26
N LEU A 55 -2.00 2.66 -1.99
CA LEU A 55 -3.17 2.88 -1.12
C LEU A 55 -2.92 3.96 -0.06
N GLY A 56 -1.82 4.71 -0.18
CA GLY A 56 -1.46 5.79 0.72
C GLY A 56 -0.67 5.36 1.97
N TYR A 57 -0.61 6.28 2.94
CA TYR A 57 0.20 6.16 4.15
C TYR A 57 -0.63 6.37 5.41
N GLU A 58 -0.30 5.63 6.46
CA GLU A 58 -0.77 5.88 7.83
C GLU A 58 0.40 6.28 8.74
N GLN A 59 0.14 7.27 9.60
CA GLN A 59 1.15 7.83 10.51
C GLN A 59 1.20 7.04 11.82
N PHE A 60 2.32 7.14 12.53
CA PHE A 60 2.52 6.59 13.90
C PHE A 60 2.48 5.06 14.03
N LEU A 61 2.53 4.33 12.92
CA LEU A 61 2.63 2.86 12.91
C LEU A 61 4.04 2.36 12.58
N CYS A 62 5.01 3.25 12.42
CA CYS A 62 6.39 2.91 12.10
C CYS A 62 7.34 3.55 13.10
N SER A 63 8.37 2.80 13.47
CA SER A 63 9.51 3.29 14.22
C SER A 63 10.50 4.03 13.32
N GLY A 64 11.43 4.73 13.96
CA GLY A 64 12.51 5.45 13.28
C GLY A 64 12.21 6.93 13.15
N SER A 65 12.68 7.53 12.06
CA SER A 65 12.55 8.97 11.83
C SER A 65 11.11 9.33 11.46
N GLY A 66 10.73 10.61 11.61
CA GLY A 66 9.38 11.09 11.28
C GLY A 66 9.01 10.96 9.79
N GLU A 67 9.96 10.56 8.96
CA GLU A 67 9.82 10.21 7.56
C GLU A 67 9.33 8.78 7.32
N ASN A 68 9.50 7.86 8.25
CA ASN A 68 8.96 6.51 8.10
C ASN A 68 7.47 6.51 8.39
N ARG A 69 6.67 6.04 7.43
CA ARG A 69 5.22 5.90 7.55
C ARG A 69 4.80 4.52 7.05
N CYS A 70 3.65 4.08 7.52
CA CYS A 70 3.12 2.78 7.12
C CYS A 70 2.50 2.89 5.73
N CYS A 71 3.20 2.36 4.74
CA CYS A 71 2.81 2.30 3.35
C CYS A 71 1.86 1.14 3.11
N PHE A 72 0.72 1.40 2.47
CA PHE A 72 -0.19 0.34 2.04
C PHE A 72 -0.12 0.16 0.53
N GLU A 73 0.03 -1.09 0.11
CA GLU A 73 0.10 -1.54 -1.28
C GLU A 73 -0.86 -2.72 -1.43
N CYS A 74 -1.37 -2.95 -2.65
CA CYS A 74 -2.09 -4.18 -2.91
C CYS A 74 -1.14 -5.37 -2.79
N SER A 75 -1.60 -6.46 -2.17
CA SER A 75 -0.84 -7.70 -2.21
C SER A 75 -0.85 -8.23 -3.65
N PRO A 76 0.26 -8.85 -4.15
CA PRO A 76 0.29 -9.45 -5.48
C PRO A 76 -0.82 -10.48 -5.72
N ASP A 77 -1.30 -11.11 -4.65
CA ASP A 77 -2.35 -12.14 -4.68
C ASP A 77 -3.76 -11.57 -4.36
N ASP A 78 -3.90 -10.26 -4.14
CA ASP A 78 -5.19 -9.60 -3.91
C ASP A 78 -5.77 -9.05 -5.22
N ASP A 79 -6.36 -9.94 -6.01
CA ASP A 79 -7.00 -9.61 -7.30
C ASP A 79 -8.06 -8.50 -7.17
N THR A 80 -8.73 -8.40 -6.02
CA THR A 80 -9.79 -7.41 -5.81
C THR A 80 -9.18 -6.02 -5.66
N CYS A 81 -8.16 -5.90 -4.80
CA CYS A 81 -7.41 -4.65 -4.62
C CYS A 81 -6.78 -4.18 -5.94
N ASN A 82 -6.10 -5.10 -6.64
CA ASN A 82 -5.44 -4.78 -7.91
C ASN A 82 -6.45 -4.32 -8.97
N ALA A 83 -7.60 -4.98 -9.09
CA ALA A 83 -8.65 -4.56 -10.03
C ALA A 83 -9.26 -3.19 -9.68
N GLU A 84 -9.43 -2.87 -8.40
CA GLU A 84 -9.88 -1.53 -7.97
C GLU A 84 -8.85 -0.46 -8.34
N VAL A 85 -7.57 -0.69 -8.09
CA VAL A 85 -6.52 0.26 -8.47
C VAL A 85 -6.43 0.43 -9.98
N ASP A 86 -6.55 -0.64 -10.75
CA ASP A 86 -6.61 -0.58 -12.22
C ASP A 86 -7.79 0.26 -12.71
N ASP A 87 -8.98 0.11 -12.11
CA ASP A 87 -10.14 0.95 -12.41
C ASP A 87 -9.85 2.44 -12.12
N TRP A 88 -9.18 2.74 -11.01
CA TRP A 88 -8.79 4.12 -10.69
C TRP A 88 -7.78 4.66 -11.69
N ASN A 89 -6.79 3.87 -12.09
CA ASN A 89 -5.77 4.25 -13.05
C ASN A 89 -6.36 4.57 -14.43
N ASN A 90 -7.44 3.87 -14.84
CA ASN A 90 -8.18 4.21 -16.07
C ASN A 90 -8.80 5.62 -16.05
N GLY A 91 -9.01 6.20 -14.86
CA GLY A 91 -9.52 7.55 -14.66
C GLY A 91 -8.46 8.65 -14.56
N ASP A 92 -7.17 8.33 -14.68
CA ASP A 92 -6.07 9.26 -14.36
C ASP A 92 -5.61 10.14 -15.53
N SER A 93 -6.05 9.83 -16.76
CA SER A 93 -5.68 10.60 -17.96
C SER A 93 -5.88 12.13 -17.83
N PRO A 94 -6.92 12.66 -17.16
CA PRO A 94 -7.08 14.09 -16.96
C PRO A 94 -5.97 14.74 -16.12
N CYS A 95 -5.36 14.02 -15.17
CA CYS A 95 -4.24 14.51 -14.37
C CYS A 95 -2.93 14.44 -15.15
N GLU A 96 -2.68 13.31 -15.81
CA GLU A 96 -1.46 13.04 -16.54
C GLU A 96 -1.30 14.00 -17.73
N SER A 97 -2.40 14.29 -18.42
CA SER A 97 -2.42 15.19 -19.59
C SER A 97 -2.39 16.68 -19.25
N ALA A 98 -2.82 17.10 -18.06
CA ALA A 98 -3.03 18.51 -17.75
C ALA A 98 -1.73 19.27 -17.45
N ASN A 99 -0.74 18.65 -16.79
CA ASN A 99 0.49 19.33 -16.34
C ASN A 99 1.60 18.34 -15.94
N TYR A 100 1.64 17.13 -16.52
CA TYR A 100 2.50 16.03 -16.03
C TYR A 100 2.24 15.71 -14.55
N GLY A 101 0.97 15.79 -14.12
CA GLY A 101 0.59 15.48 -12.76
C GLY A 101 0.68 13.99 -12.47
N ILE A 102 0.76 13.62 -11.19
CA ILE A 102 0.75 12.24 -10.73
C ILE A 102 -0.47 12.05 -9.83
N CYS A 103 -1.34 11.10 -10.21
CA CYS A 103 -2.44 10.68 -9.35
C CYS A 103 -1.91 9.85 -8.19
N GLN A 104 -2.18 10.34 -6.97
CA GLN A 104 -1.73 9.70 -5.75
C GLN A 104 -2.61 10.08 -4.56
N TYR A 105 -2.60 9.24 -3.52
CA TYR A 105 -3.26 9.59 -2.26
C TYR A 105 -2.65 10.87 -1.64
N ASN A 106 -3.46 11.71 -1.02
CA ASN A 106 -3.04 12.95 -0.35
C ASN A 106 -2.04 12.71 0.79
N SER A 107 -1.96 11.48 1.29
CA SER A 107 -0.97 11.06 2.28
C SER A 107 0.42 10.83 1.69
N ASN A 108 0.55 10.64 0.37
CA ASN A 108 1.82 10.58 -0.33
C ASN A 108 2.46 11.97 -0.42
N TYR A 109 3.79 12.01 -0.43
CA TYR A 109 4.51 13.27 -0.62
C TYR A 109 4.24 13.87 -2.01
N CYS A 110 3.83 15.14 -2.06
CA CYS A 110 3.70 15.90 -3.29
C CYS A 110 4.72 17.04 -3.31
N PRO A 111 5.70 17.02 -4.24
CA PRO A 111 6.77 18.02 -4.26
C PRO A 111 6.30 19.49 -4.34
N SER A 112 5.18 19.75 -5.04
CA SER A 112 4.62 21.10 -5.18
C SER A 112 3.69 21.50 -4.03
N ASN A 113 3.24 20.54 -3.21
CA ASN A 113 2.10 20.69 -2.30
C ASN A 113 0.80 21.19 -2.97
N VAL A 114 0.67 21.09 -4.29
CA VAL A 114 -0.53 21.49 -5.03
C VAL A 114 -1.26 20.25 -5.52
N TYR A 115 -2.51 20.13 -5.10
CA TYR A 115 -3.42 19.06 -5.52
C TYR A 115 -4.61 19.62 -6.29
N GLU A 116 -4.93 19.00 -7.42
CA GLU A 116 -6.18 19.24 -8.14
C GLU A 116 -7.20 18.12 -7.86
N THR A 117 -8.43 18.53 -7.55
CA THR A 117 -9.55 17.61 -7.30
C THR A 117 -10.20 17.17 -8.61
N ASN A 118 -10.85 16.00 -8.62
CA ASN A 118 -11.60 15.46 -9.76
C ASN A 118 -10.78 15.25 -11.05
N LYS A 119 -9.47 15.01 -10.90
CA LYS A 119 -8.55 14.74 -12.02
C LYS A 119 -8.00 13.31 -12.03
N CYS A 120 -8.25 12.58 -10.95
CA CYS A 120 -7.83 11.19 -10.76
C CYS A 120 -9.05 10.31 -10.59
N GLY A 121 -8.95 9.05 -11.01
CA GLY A 121 -9.93 8.04 -10.67
C GLY A 121 -9.81 7.63 -9.20
N GLY A 122 -10.86 6.94 -8.72
CA GLY A 122 -10.90 6.35 -7.38
C GLY A 122 -11.42 7.28 -6.28
N PRO A 123 -10.98 7.08 -5.02
CA PRO A 123 -11.55 7.76 -3.86
C PRO A 123 -11.17 9.24 -3.79
N ALA A 124 -11.95 10.03 -3.03
CA ALA A 124 -11.79 11.49 -2.95
C ALA A 124 -10.43 11.97 -2.40
N ASN A 125 -9.72 11.11 -1.68
CA ASN A 125 -8.38 11.35 -1.15
C ASN A 125 -7.26 10.97 -2.14
N ARG A 126 -7.58 10.52 -3.35
CA ARG A 126 -6.65 10.33 -4.47
C ARG A 126 -6.80 11.54 -5.41
N GLN A 127 -5.79 12.40 -5.41
CA GLN A 127 -5.84 13.69 -6.11
C GLN A 127 -4.61 13.87 -6.99
N CYS A 128 -4.69 14.80 -7.93
CA CYS A 128 -3.63 15.03 -8.88
C CYS A 128 -2.56 15.92 -8.26
N CYS A 129 -1.41 15.34 -7.91
CA CYS A 129 -0.23 16.10 -7.48
C CYS A 129 0.45 16.72 -8.70
N VAL A 130 0.47 18.04 -8.76
CA VAL A 130 1.04 18.77 -9.91
C VAL A 130 2.56 18.82 -9.76
N THR A 131 3.34 18.22 -10.67
CA THR A 131 4.81 18.11 -10.52
C THR A 131 5.55 19.39 -10.94
N ASN A 132 5.00 20.12 -11.89
CA ASN A 132 5.41 21.48 -12.23
C ASN A 132 4.19 22.38 -12.09
N PRO A 133 4.05 23.15 -10.99
CA PRO A 133 3.20 24.32 -11.02
C PRO A 133 3.92 25.30 -11.94
N VAL A 134 3.81 25.10 -13.25
CA VAL A 134 4.34 26.10 -14.16
C VAL A 134 3.59 27.36 -13.77
N THR A 135 4.34 28.37 -13.33
CA THR A 135 3.90 29.75 -13.36
C THR A 135 3.72 30.11 -14.83
N HIS A 136 2.76 29.49 -15.51
CA HIS A 136 2.29 29.93 -16.80
C HIS A 136 1.33 31.07 -16.46
N PRO A 137 1.76 32.35 -16.60
CA PRO A 137 0.77 33.40 -16.75
C PRO A 137 -0.19 32.96 -17.87
N PRO A 138 -1.50 33.22 -17.76
CA PRO A 138 -2.49 32.75 -18.71
C PRO A 138 -2.02 33.08 -20.11
N GLU A 139 -1.65 32.05 -20.87
CA GLU A 139 -1.21 32.20 -22.23
C GLU A 139 -2.45 32.62 -23.00
N THR A 140 -2.59 33.94 -23.14
CA THR A 140 -3.57 34.55 -24.00
C THR A 140 -3.21 34.05 -25.38
N SER A 141 -3.99 33.09 -25.86
CA SER A 141 -3.88 32.51 -27.19
C SER A 141 -3.96 33.62 -28.24
N LEU A 142 -2.82 34.21 -28.56
CA LEU A 142 -2.57 34.91 -29.80
C LEU A 142 -1.95 33.88 -30.72
N HIS A 143 -2.85 33.14 -31.36
CA HIS A 143 -2.58 32.35 -32.54
C HIS A 143 -1.70 33.17 -33.52
N PRO A 144 -0.43 32.81 -33.76
CA PRO A 144 0.31 33.39 -34.86
C PRO A 144 -0.18 32.71 -36.14
N THR A 145 -1.00 33.43 -36.91
CA THR A 145 -1.30 33.08 -38.30
C THR A 145 0.02 32.87 -39.04
N THR A 146 0.31 31.63 -39.41
CA THR A 146 1.45 31.28 -40.26
C THR A 146 1.28 31.96 -41.62
N PRO A 147 2.31 32.67 -42.14
CA PRO A 147 2.31 33.10 -43.53
C PRO A 147 2.41 31.88 -44.47
N PRO A 148 1.87 31.96 -45.71
CA PRO A 148 1.86 30.85 -46.65
C PRO A 148 3.29 30.40 -47.02
N ILE A 149 3.50 29.09 -46.95
CA ILE A 149 4.73 28.39 -47.33
C ILE A 149 4.92 28.53 -48.84
N ASN A 150 6.09 29.08 -49.24
CA ASN A 150 6.54 29.12 -50.62
C ASN A 150 7.29 27.80 -50.93
N PRO A 151 6.94 27.05 -51.99
CA PRO A 151 7.53 25.75 -52.26
C PRO A 151 8.72 25.92 -53.21
N ASP A 152 9.92 26.14 -52.68
CA ASP A 152 11.14 25.80 -53.42
C ASP A 152 12.35 25.81 -52.49
N THR A 153 12.95 24.65 -52.24
CA THR A 153 14.41 24.47 -52.06
C THR A 153 14.70 22.97 -52.08
N THR A 154 15.07 22.48 -53.26
CA THR A 154 15.78 21.22 -53.48
C THR A 154 17.23 21.30 -53.01
N THR A 155 17.65 20.40 -52.12
CA THR A 155 19.07 20.02 -51.88
C THR A 155 19.16 18.67 -51.17
N PRO A 156 20.30 17.93 -51.26
CA PRO A 156 20.35 16.55 -51.76
C PRO A 156 20.64 15.49 -50.67
N PRO A 157 20.62 14.18 -51.04
CA PRO A 157 20.82 13.08 -50.10
C PRO A 157 22.28 12.60 -50.10
N TRP A 158 22.99 12.71 -48.97
CA TRP A 158 24.11 11.83 -48.59
C TRP A 158 24.55 12.13 -47.15
N GLU A 159 24.31 11.19 -46.23
CA GLU A 159 25.36 10.44 -45.50
C GLU A 159 24.75 9.71 -44.30
N ALA A 160 24.53 8.41 -44.52
CA ALA A 160 24.28 7.47 -43.45
C ALA A 160 25.61 7.16 -42.76
N THR A 161 25.80 7.70 -41.55
CA THR A 161 26.83 7.18 -40.64
C THR A 161 26.21 6.04 -39.83
N THR A 162 26.44 4.81 -40.30
CA THR A 162 26.21 3.59 -39.53
C THR A 162 27.26 3.49 -38.42
N THR A 163 26.86 3.78 -37.19
CA THR A 163 27.61 3.42 -35.98
C THR A 163 27.44 1.92 -35.74
N LEU A 164 28.51 1.16 -35.96
CA LEU A 164 28.59 -0.26 -35.61
C LEU A 164 28.73 -0.37 -34.08
N THR A 165 27.66 -0.79 -33.41
CA THR A 165 27.70 -1.23 -32.02
C THR A 165 28.40 -2.60 -31.96
N PRO A 166 29.41 -2.79 -31.08
CA PRO A 166 30.03 -4.09 -30.91
C PRO A 166 29.03 -5.09 -30.29
N PRO A 167 29.10 -6.38 -30.65
CA PRO A 167 28.25 -7.41 -30.07
C PRO A 167 28.54 -7.57 -28.57
N PRO A 168 27.52 -7.87 -27.74
CA PRO A 168 27.71 -8.15 -26.33
C PRO A 168 28.56 -9.41 -26.12
N PRO A 169 29.37 -9.49 -25.03
CA PRO A 169 30.15 -10.67 -24.72
C PRO A 169 29.23 -11.86 -24.43
N THR A 170 29.46 -12.96 -25.14
CA THR A 170 28.80 -14.25 -24.94
C THR A 170 29.16 -14.78 -23.54
N THR A 171 28.22 -14.67 -22.60
CA THR A 171 28.33 -15.32 -21.29
C THR A 171 28.01 -16.80 -21.44
N THR A 172 29.03 -17.64 -21.40
CA THR A 172 28.93 -19.09 -21.24
C THR A 172 28.33 -19.41 -19.88
N THR A 173 27.06 -19.83 -19.89
CA THR A 173 26.38 -20.41 -18.72
C THR A 173 26.84 -21.86 -18.56
N PRO A 174 27.33 -22.29 -17.37
CA PRO A 174 27.64 -23.69 -17.12
C PRO A 174 26.37 -24.52 -16.96
N ALA A 175 26.47 -25.75 -17.46
CA ALA A 175 25.43 -26.77 -17.47
C ALA A 175 24.82 -27.01 -16.07
N ALA A 176 23.51 -26.78 -15.96
CA ALA A 176 22.70 -27.23 -14.84
C ALA A 176 22.21 -28.65 -15.11
N THR A 177 22.45 -29.51 -14.14
CA THR A 177 22.16 -30.93 -14.06
C THR A 177 20.66 -31.22 -13.96
N ASP A 178 20.26 -32.36 -14.51
CA ASP A 178 18.91 -32.91 -14.57
C ASP A 178 18.15 -33.03 -13.23
N GLY A 179 16.89 -32.57 -13.25
CA GLY A 179 15.69 -33.16 -12.62
C GLY A 179 15.27 -32.67 -11.22
N PRO A 180 14.01 -32.92 -10.77
CA PRO A 180 12.85 -33.51 -11.47
C PRO A 180 11.52 -32.71 -11.36
N THR A 181 10.55 -33.16 -12.17
CA THR A 181 9.08 -33.02 -12.01
C THR A 181 8.42 -31.68 -12.37
N LYS A 182 8.07 -31.58 -13.65
CA LYS A 182 6.93 -30.79 -14.13
C LYS A 182 5.64 -31.35 -13.53
N ILE A 183 5.02 -30.60 -12.62
CA ILE A 183 3.61 -30.81 -12.29
C ILE A 183 2.83 -30.07 -13.37
N ASP A 184 2.22 -30.83 -14.27
CA ASP A 184 1.24 -30.31 -15.22
C ASP A 184 0.02 -29.82 -14.43
N ILE A 185 -0.05 -28.52 -14.15
CA ILE A 185 -1.28 -27.87 -13.72
C ILE A 185 -2.17 -27.77 -14.96
N PRO A 186 -3.37 -28.37 -14.96
CA PRO A 186 -4.26 -28.32 -16.12
C PRO A 186 -4.66 -26.87 -16.38
N SER A 187 -4.36 -26.41 -17.58
CA SER A 187 -4.85 -25.18 -18.16
C SER A 187 -6.38 -25.11 -18.03
N THR A 188 -6.88 -24.25 -17.15
CA THR A 188 -8.31 -23.92 -17.02
C THR A 188 -8.73 -22.91 -18.09
N ASN A 189 -8.48 -23.24 -19.35
CA ASN A 189 -9.13 -22.58 -20.47
C ASN A 189 -10.35 -23.42 -20.86
N GLY A 190 -11.51 -23.08 -20.31
CA GLY A 190 -12.79 -23.65 -20.71
C GLY A 190 -13.72 -23.93 -19.55
N LEU A 191 -14.32 -22.88 -18.98
CA LEU A 191 -15.65 -23.06 -18.36
C LEU A 191 -16.62 -23.33 -19.52
N ASP A 192 -16.85 -24.61 -19.77
CA ASP A 192 -17.91 -25.10 -20.62
C ASP A 192 -19.23 -24.42 -20.21
N ALA A 193 -20.04 -24.03 -21.19
CA ALA A 193 -21.21 -23.16 -21.01
C ALA A 193 -22.28 -23.75 -20.04
N GLY A 194 -22.13 -25.01 -19.62
CA GLY A 194 -22.92 -25.64 -18.57
C GLY A 194 -22.57 -25.21 -17.13
N GLY A 195 -21.35 -24.73 -16.84
CA GLY A 195 -20.92 -24.39 -15.47
C GLY A 195 -21.48 -23.05 -14.95
N ILE A 196 -21.59 -22.06 -15.84
CA ILE A 196 -22.09 -20.72 -15.50
C ILE A 196 -23.59 -20.74 -15.18
N ALA A 197 -24.36 -21.63 -15.83
CA ALA A 197 -25.78 -21.79 -15.55
C ALA A 197 -26.04 -22.31 -14.11
N GLY A 198 -25.17 -23.15 -13.58
CA GLY A 198 -25.31 -23.68 -12.21
C GLY A 198 -25.15 -22.62 -11.13
N ILE A 199 -24.19 -21.70 -11.28
CA ILE A 199 -23.91 -20.64 -10.31
C ILE A 199 -25.07 -19.64 -10.27
N ILE A 200 -25.61 -19.25 -11.43
CA ILE A 200 -26.74 -18.31 -11.50
C ILE A 200 -27.96 -18.89 -10.79
N ILE A 201 -28.27 -20.17 -10.97
CA ILE A 201 -29.40 -20.83 -10.30
C ILE A 201 -29.20 -20.87 -8.78
N ALA A 202 -27.99 -21.19 -8.31
CA ALA A 202 -27.69 -21.25 -6.87
C ALA A 202 -27.84 -19.89 -6.18
N VAL A 203 -27.34 -18.81 -6.79
CA VAL A 203 -27.50 -17.44 -6.26
C VAL A 203 -28.98 -17.04 -6.22
N LEU A 204 -29.75 -17.41 -7.24
CA LEU A 204 -31.19 -17.12 -7.31
C LEU A 204 -31.98 -17.81 -6.18
N PHE A 205 -31.64 -19.05 -5.84
CA PHE A 205 -32.24 -19.76 -4.70
C PHE A 205 -31.91 -19.11 -3.35
N ILE A 206 -30.67 -18.64 -3.16
CA ILE A 206 -30.26 -17.96 -1.91
C ILE A 206 -31.03 -16.65 -1.74
N VAL A 207 -31.16 -15.85 -2.79
CA VAL A 207 -31.91 -14.59 -2.75
C VAL A 207 -33.39 -14.85 -2.46
N ILE A 208 -34.01 -15.86 -3.09
CA ILE A 208 -35.40 -16.24 -2.81
C ILE A 208 -35.55 -16.69 -1.34
N ALA A 209 -34.63 -17.49 -0.81
CA ALA A 209 -34.68 -17.95 0.58
C ALA A 209 -34.57 -16.79 1.58
N LEU A 210 -33.72 -15.79 1.31
CA LEU A 210 -33.59 -14.60 2.15
C LEU A 210 -34.85 -13.72 2.10
N VAL A 211 -35.46 -13.54 0.93
CA VAL A 211 -36.71 -12.77 0.81
C VAL A 211 -37.86 -13.48 1.52
N VAL A 212 -38.03 -14.78 1.31
CA VAL A 212 -39.09 -15.58 1.97
C VAL A 212 -38.86 -15.62 3.49
N GLY A 213 -37.63 -15.88 3.92
CA GLY A 213 -37.24 -15.89 5.34
C GLY A 213 -37.46 -14.53 6.01
N GLY A 214 -37.07 -13.44 5.34
CA GLY A 214 -37.31 -12.07 5.80
C GLY A 214 -38.80 -11.77 5.95
N VAL A 215 -39.62 -12.08 4.95
CA VAL A 215 -41.09 -11.87 5.03
C VAL A 215 -41.72 -12.68 6.16
N PHE A 216 -41.28 -13.91 6.38
CA PHE A 216 -41.77 -14.76 7.47
C PHE A 216 -41.35 -14.20 8.85
N TYR A 217 -40.11 -13.74 8.96
CA TYR A 217 -39.58 -13.09 10.15
C TYR A 217 -40.37 -11.81 10.50
N TYR A 218 -40.65 -10.96 9.51
CA TYR A 218 -41.41 -9.72 9.71
C TYR A 218 -42.89 -9.97 10.04
N ARG A 219 -43.50 -11.04 9.53
CA ARG A 219 -44.89 -11.38 9.87
C ARG A 219 -45.04 -12.06 11.24
N GLY A 220 -44.02 -12.79 11.70
CA GLY A 220 -44.05 -13.50 12.99
C GLY A 220 -44.01 -12.61 14.23
N ASN A 221 -43.52 -11.36 14.12
CA ASN A 221 -43.23 -10.52 15.28
C ASN A 221 -44.37 -9.57 15.73
N THR A 222 -45.61 -9.77 15.28
CA THR A 222 -46.72 -8.87 15.61
C THR A 222 -47.58 -9.27 16.81
N LYS A 223 -47.24 -10.32 17.57
CA LYS A 223 -47.96 -10.65 18.82
C LYS A 223 -47.05 -11.25 19.90
N MET A 224 -46.59 -10.40 20.83
CA MET A 224 -46.45 -10.80 22.23
C MET A 224 -46.98 -9.69 23.16
N PRO A 225 -48.13 -9.91 23.82
CA PRO A 225 -48.48 -9.20 25.04
C PRO A 225 -48.24 -10.14 26.22
N PHE A 226 -47.22 -9.91 27.06
CA PHE A 226 -47.38 -10.15 28.49
C PHE A 226 -46.28 -9.54 29.35
N SER A 227 -46.76 -8.96 30.44
CA SER A 227 -46.07 -8.27 31.53
C SER A 227 -45.52 -9.26 32.57
N MET A 228 -44.29 -9.06 33.04
CA MET A 228 -43.83 -9.37 34.41
C MET A 228 -42.70 -8.36 34.72
N SER A 229 -42.91 -7.35 35.57
CA SER A 229 -43.03 -7.34 37.04
C SER A 229 -41.68 -7.25 37.76
N LEU A 230 -41.64 -6.30 38.70
CA LEU A 230 -40.53 -5.82 39.51
C LEU A 230 -39.77 -6.91 40.28
N GLY A 231 -38.46 -6.73 40.39
CA GLY A 231 -37.61 -7.35 41.40
C GLY A 231 -36.24 -6.68 41.40
N GLY A 232 -36.02 -5.75 42.33
CA GLY A 232 -34.80 -4.96 42.40
C GLY A 232 -33.58 -5.76 42.86
N SER A 233 -32.40 -5.32 42.42
CA SER A 233 -31.21 -5.35 43.25
C SER A 233 -30.32 -4.17 42.87
N LYS A 234 -29.92 -3.40 43.89
CA LYS A 234 -28.87 -2.41 43.82
C LYS A 234 -27.56 -3.14 43.51
N GLU A 235 -26.84 -2.70 42.49
CA GLU A 235 -25.38 -2.71 42.56
C GLU A 235 -24.83 -1.50 41.81
N THR A 236 -24.17 -0.66 42.61
CA THR A 236 -23.31 0.44 42.21
C THR A 236 -22.02 -0.12 41.63
N SER A 237 -21.65 0.28 40.41
CA SER A 237 -20.23 0.45 40.08
C SER A 237 -20.01 1.25 38.78
N SER A 238 -19.61 2.50 38.98
CA SER A 238 -18.50 3.17 38.28
C SER A 238 -18.27 2.85 36.79
N VAL A 239 -18.80 3.70 35.91
CA VAL A 239 -18.18 3.93 34.59
C VAL A 239 -17.33 5.21 34.71
N ALA A 240 -16.04 5.03 34.99
CA ALA A 240 -15.00 5.92 34.47
C ALA A 240 -14.88 5.58 32.97
N GLY A 241 -14.94 6.52 32.03
CA GLY A 241 -13.99 7.63 31.97
C GLY A 241 -12.69 7.10 31.38
N PHE A 242 -12.68 6.78 30.09
CA PHE A 242 -11.46 6.46 29.34
C PHE A 242 -10.67 7.75 29.09
N ASP A 243 -10.07 8.29 30.15
CA ASP A 243 -8.91 9.18 30.06
C ASP A 243 -7.69 8.32 30.38
N ASN A 244 -6.83 8.13 29.39
CA ASN A 244 -5.55 7.45 29.55
C ASN A 244 -4.46 8.51 29.69
N PRO A 245 -4.10 8.98 30.90
CA PRO A 245 -2.92 9.80 31.06
C PRO A 245 -1.69 8.89 31.00
N ILE A 246 -0.85 9.12 29.99
CA ILE A 246 0.52 8.58 29.96
C ILE A 246 1.22 9.08 31.24
N ARG A 247 1.39 8.19 32.22
CA ARG A 247 2.32 8.37 33.33
C ARG A 247 3.73 8.18 32.78
N TYR A 248 4.50 9.26 32.77
CA TYR A 248 5.95 9.15 32.83
C TYR A 248 6.33 8.67 34.23
N ASP A 249 6.69 7.39 34.35
CA ASP A 249 7.43 6.92 35.51
C ASP A 249 8.86 7.42 35.36
N LYS A 250 9.22 8.33 36.26
CA LYS A 250 10.53 8.95 36.36
C LYS A 250 11.03 8.61 37.73
N ASP A 251 11.54 7.39 37.93
CA ASP A 251 12.29 7.07 39.14
C ASP A 251 13.28 5.91 38.95
N THR A 252 14.53 6.26 39.26
CA THR A 252 15.57 5.42 39.87
C THR A 252 16.35 4.43 38.99
N VAL A 253 17.31 4.95 38.23
CA VAL A 253 18.56 4.23 37.93
C VAL A 253 19.51 4.44 39.11
N GLN A 254 19.59 3.45 40.01
CA GLN A 254 20.75 3.32 40.89
C GLN A 254 21.95 2.90 40.03
N MET A 255 22.90 3.80 39.84
CA MET A 255 24.24 3.42 39.37
C MET A 255 24.95 2.74 40.53
N GLY A 256 25.15 1.42 40.41
CA GLY A 256 26.08 0.67 41.23
C GLY A 256 27.50 1.01 40.80
N GLU A 257 28.21 1.72 41.65
CA GLU A 257 29.65 1.99 41.58
C GLU A 257 30.36 0.77 42.19
N GLU A 258 30.82 -0.16 41.36
CA GLU A 258 31.80 -1.17 41.78
C GLU A 258 33.19 -0.74 41.31
N ARG A 259 33.95 -0.26 42.29
CA ARG A 259 35.36 0.08 42.23
C ARG A 259 36.15 -1.21 42.45
N GLU A 260 36.71 -1.78 41.39
CA GLU A 260 37.74 -2.82 41.55
C GLU A 260 39.04 -2.16 42.01
N GLU A 261 39.39 -2.48 43.25
CA GLU A 261 40.64 -2.18 43.93
C GLU A 261 41.69 -3.18 43.44
N PHE A 262 42.62 -2.69 42.63
CA PHE A 262 43.79 -3.44 42.17
C PHE A 262 44.94 -3.16 43.16
N ASP A 263 45.18 -4.10 44.07
CA ASP A 263 46.36 -4.12 44.93
C ASP A 263 47.10 -5.47 44.77
N ALA A 264 48.44 -5.33 44.68
CA ALA A 264 49.52 -6.32 44.65
C ALA A 264 49.95 -6.91 43.28
#